data_AF-A0A2G8HXY7-F1
#
_entry.id   AF-A0A2G8HXY7-F1
#
_cell.length_a   1.000
_cell.length_b   1.000
_cell.length_c   1.000
_cell.angle_alpha   90.00
_cell.angle_beta   90.00
_cell.angle_gamma   90.00
#
_symmetry.space_group_name_H-M   'P 1'
#
loop_
_entity.id
_entity.type
_entity.pdbx_description
1 polymer ?
#
loop_
_entity_poly.entity_id
_entity_poly.type
_entity_poly.pdbx_seq_one_letter_code
_entity_poly.pdbx_strand_id
1 'polypeptide(L)'
;MEKTWFIFQSDHHLGPFSTEEVREMLQNGKVDDEVPLWKEGVDDWYPLKEFQEFKPVETLIDPPSDLPDLPQLPDLPIVEDFALEEIIELPAVPELPSIPSEEVLLEVVAEESIEEELPDFPEIPFEIQEEEEALPEFPEIVEVVEIVEVAETISAIEPVIEAEPAPLFIPKPDSIDEEEAEEDIWLEIEAEVEKKPFNYKLITAVASCFIILILSGYLIYQSTQSYVNLEDFSAITIDRIGEVRKAPFVNNVQAEIFMSKDSKELILAANIKHKSKVYLTLTSVQDKVLAEEKVVATAMGMLINGVAKFPEVKIVKGDHFASGEYYVQLLAIPTGVEQRAFKYLYSKLSLGLLKPAEQLRFRGKSLIFPGTREDFDKNLSQFKKKNLIEKKKPYTHILEGYKTFSMLSTKIYKTYEDVLTSIRRGKEIESFEILYSKNIGPVLQGLILETHKQYKEFEVSDPIIARKFEELLEQGKRIGEMSSDMVTMTKKVNRLRKKNRERLMKLFIKRSLFLQETSKAKAHETGLELKNLKL
;
A
#
# COMPACT_ATOMS: atom_id res chain seq x y z
N MET A 1 -27.84 47.04 9.00
CA MET A 1 -27.20 45.71 9.20
C MET A 1 -27.72 44.82 8.10
N GLU A 2 -26.83 44.25 7.30
CA GLU A 2 -27.20 43.38 6.18
C GLU A 2 -27.67 42.03 6.74
N LYS A 3 -28.84 41.58 6.27
CA LYS A 3 -29.41 40.28 6.63
C LYS A 3 -29.01 39.30 5.53
N THR A 4 -27.98 38.52 5.78
CA THR A 4 -27.33 37.68 4.77
C THR A 4 -27.35 36.18 5.12
N TRP A 5 -27.81 35.81 6.32
CA TRP A 5 -27.70 34.44 6.83
C TRP A 5 -29.02 33.69 6.78
N PHE A 6 -28.96 32.43 6.39
CA PHE A 6 -30.09 31.50 6.39
C PHE A 6 -29.74 30.28 7.25
N ILE A 7 -30.69 29.86 8.10
CA ILE A 7 -30.54 28.73 9.03
C ILE A 7 -31.46 27.60 8.57
N PHE A 8 -30.97 26.36 8.56
CA PHE A 8 -31.78 25.18 8.24
C PHE A 8 -32.28 24.49 9.52
N GLN A 9 -33.57 24.63 9.85
CA GLN A 9 -34.14 24.02 11.06
C GLN A 9 -35.52 23.41 10.77
N SER A 10 -35.76 22.18 11.24
CA SER A 10 -37.06 21.50 11.13
C SER A 10 -37.66 21.51 9.72
N ASP A 11 -36.84 21.16 8.72
CA ASP A 11 -37.24 20.97 7.32
C ASP A 11 -37.58 22.27 6.55
N HIS A 12 -37.19 23.44 7.07
CA HIS A 12 -37.39 24.74 6.41
C HIS A 12 -36.15 25.64 6.53
N HIS A 13 -35.96 26.51 5.54
CA HIS A 13 -34.94 27.57 5.56
C HIS A 13 -35.54 28.79 6.28
N LEU A 14 -34.97 29.17 7.41
CA LEU A 14 -35.33 30.36 8.16
C LEU A 14 -34.34 31.48 7.83
N GLY A 15 -34.84 32.66 7.46
CA GLY A 15 -34.00 33.81 7.15
C GLY A 15 -34.66 34.78 6.15
N PRO A 16 -33.95 35.82 5.72
CA PRO A 16 -32.57 36.14 6.09
C PRO A 16 -32.44 36.77 7.50
N PHE A 17 -31.38 36.40 8.21
CA PHE A 17 -30.99 36.92 9.53
C PHE A 17 -29.69 37.73 9.45
N SER A 18 -29.49 38.62 10.42
CA SER A 18 -28.21 39.31 10.65
C SER A 18 -27.28 38.48 11.55
N THR A 19 -25.96 38.72 11.50
CA THR A 19 -24.97 38.03 12.35
C THR A 19 -25.30 38.16 13.85
N GLU A 20 -25.87 39.30 14.28
CA GLU A 20 -26.28 39.50 15.69
C GLU A 20 -27.49 38.66 16.06
N GLU A 21 -28.50 38.56 15.18
CA GLU A 21 -29.69 37.72 15.38
C GLU A 21 -29.29 36.24 15.49
N VAL A 22 -28.37 35.76 14.64
CA VAL A 22 -27.87 34.37 14.71
C VAL A 22 -27.10 34.13 16.01
N ARG A 23 -26.26 35.09 16.46
CA ARG A 23 -25.53 34.99 17.73
C ARG A 23 -26.48 34.97 18.93
N GLU A 24 -27.53 35.78 18.91
CA GLU A 24 -28.56 35.78 19.96
C GLU A 24 -29.35 34.47 19.96
N MET A 25 -29.64 33.89 18.79
CA MET A 25 -30.28 32.57 18.68
C MET A 25 -29.41 31.44 19.26
N LEU A 26 -28.09 31.51 19.05
CA LEU A 26 -27.12 30.59 19.63
C LEU A 26 -27.03 30.74 21.16
N GLN A 27 -26.89 31.97 21.66
CA GLN A 27 -26.80 32.25 23.11
C GLN A 27 -28.07 31.84 23.87
N ASN A 28 -29.24 31.97 23.23
CA ASN A 28 -30.52 31.56 23.80
C ASN A 28 -30.83 30.07 23.62
N GLY A 29 -29.93 29.28 23.02
CA GLY A 29 -30.10 27.84 22.80
C GLY A 29 -31.23 27.47 21.83
N LYS A 30 -31.65 28.41 20.96
CA LYS A 30 -32.65 28.14 19.92
C LYS A 30 -32.06 27.40 18.71
N VAL A 31 -30.76 27.54 18.52
CA VAL A 31 -29.96 26.98 17.43
C VAL A 31 -28.71 26.37 18.08
N ASP A 32 -28.28 25.21 17.60
CA ASP A 32 -27.10 24.48 18.07
C ASP A 32 -25.89 24.73 17.15
N ASP A 33 -24.68 24.45 17.63
CA ASP A 33 -23.41 24.64 16.90
C ASP A 33 -23.32 23.80 15.62
N GLU A 34 -24.14 22.74 15.52
CA GLU A 34 -24.22 21.83 14.36
C GLU A 34 -25.29 22.22 13.35
N VAL A 35 -26.06 23.29 13.59
CA VAL A 35 -27.14 23.68 12.68
C VAL A 35 -26.54 24.21 11.36
N PRO A 36 -27.02 23.74 10.19
CA PRO A 36 -26.53 24.21 8.91
C PRO A 36 -26.90 25.68 8.67
N LEU A 37 -25.89 26.46 8.27
CA LEU A 37 -25.94 27.89 8.02
C LEU A 37 -25.44 28.16 6.59
N TRP A 38 -26.12 29.05 5.88
CA TRP A 38 -25.77 29.46 4.52
C TRP A 38 -25.81 30.98 4.36
N LYS A 39 -24.93 31.54 3.52
CA LYS A 39 -24.97 32.94 3.08
C LYS A 39 -24.68 33.04 1.59
N GLU A 40 -25.18 34.10 0.96
CA GLU A 40 -24.90 34.40 -0.44
C GLU A 40 -23.38 34.52 -0.67
N GLY A 41 -22.86 33.78 -1.65
CA GLY A 41 -21.42 33.66 -1.92
C GLY A 41 -20.72 32.46 -1.28
N VAL A 42 -21.45 31.56 -0.60
CA VAL A 42 -20.94 30.27 -0.10
C VAL A 42 -21.61 29.13 -0.87
N ASP A 43 -20.80 28.16 -1.32
CA ASP A 43 -21.22 27.14 -2.28
C ASP A 43 -22.19 26.08 -1.69
N ASP A 44 -22.20 25.88 -0.36
CA ASP A 44 -23.03 24.88 0.31
C ASP A 44 -23.40 25.28 1.75
N TRP A 45 -24.25 24.50 2.41
CA TRP A 45 -24.63 24.67 3.82
C TRP A 45 -23.56 24.09 4.74
N TYR A 46 -23.00 24.92 5.62
CA TYR A 46 -21.97 24.50 6.57
C TYR A 46 -22.50 24.61 8.01
N PRO A 47 -22.08 23.72 8.94
CA PRO A 47 -22.39 23.86 10.36
C PRO A 47 -21.95 25.21 10.92
N LEU A 48 -22.74 25.80 11.82
CA LEU A 48 -22.46 27.11 12.43
C LEU A 48 -21.03 27.23 13.01
N LYS A 49 -20.51 26.16 13.63
CA LYS A 49 -19.15 26.09 14.20
C LYS A 49 -18.00 26.33 13.21
N GLU A 50 -18.22 26.14 11.90
CA GLU A 50 -17.19 26.32 10.88
C GLU A 50 -16.95 27.79 10.55
N PHE A 51 -17.92 28.67 10.85
CA PHE A 51 -17.82 30.09 10.60
C PHE A 51 -17.09 30.81 11.74
N GLN A 52 -15.96 31.45 11.42
CA GLN A 52 -15.13 32.17 12.40
C GLN A 52 -15.88 33.32 13.13
N GLU A 53 -16.90 33.90 12.49
CA GLU A 53 -17.71 35.01 13.02
C GLU A 53 -18.55 34.66 14.26
N PHE A 54 -18.72 33.35 14.53
CA PHE A 54 -19.52 32.82 15.63
C PHE A 54 -18.71 32.01 16.66
N LYS A 55 -17.38 31.88 16.48
CA LYS A 55 -16.54 31.25 17.50
C LYS A 55 -16.54 32.12 18.77
N PRO A 56 -16.69 31.51 19.97
CA PRO A 56 -16.59 32.26 21.20
C PRO A 56 -15.23 32.93 21.25
N VAL A 57 -15.22 34.26 21.40
CA VAL A 57 -13.99 35.01 21.70
C VAL A 57 -13.55 34.51 23.06
N GLU A 58 -12.54 33.64 23.09
CA GLU A 58 -11.83 33.29 24.31
C GLU A 58 -11.27 34.59 24.88
N THR A 59 -11.97 35.14 25.88
CA THR A 59 -11.42 36.12 26.79
C THR A 59 -10.16 35.50 27.38
N LEU A 60 -9.00 35.98 26.92
CA LEU A 60 -7.71 35.76 27.54
C LEU A 60 -7.79 36.25 28.99
N ILE A 61 -8.12 35.31 29.88
CA ILE A 61 -7.86 35.46 31.31
C ILE A 61 -6.43 34.95 31.47
N ASP A 62 -5.50 35.87 31.73
CA ASP A 62 -4.12 35.57 32.07
C ASP A 62 -4.07 34.49 33.17
N PRO A 63 -3.32 33.39 33.00
CA PRO A 63 -3.13 32.43 34.08
C PRO A 63 -2.22 33.03 35.16
N PRO A 64 -2.50 32.78 36.45
CA PRO A 64 -1.67 33.27 37.55
C PRO A 64 -0.27 32.64 37.48
N SER A 65 0.76 33.49 37.49
CA SER A 65 2.14 33.11 37.78
C SER A 65 2.23 32.54 39.18
N ASP A 66 2.64 31.28 39.30
CA ASP A 66 3.54 30.75 40.34
C ASP A 66 3.77 29.25 40.12
N LEU A 67 4.83 28.91 39.38
CA LEU A 67 5.48 27.59 39.42
C LEU A 67 7.00 27.81 39.44
N PRO A 68 7.75 27.05 40.26
CA PRO A 68 9.16 27.32 40.57
C PRO A 68 10.10 26.96 39.42
N ASP A 69 11.18 27.74 39.29
CA ASP A 69 12.22 27.64 38.25
C ASP A 69 12.86 26.25 38.17
N LEU A 70 12.74 25.62 37.00
CA LEU A 70 13.56 24.48 36.59
C LEU A 70 14.92 24.98 36.09
N PRO A 71 16.03 24.26 36.37
CA PRO A 71 17.37 24.69 35.98
C PRO A 71 17.55 24.71 34.46
N GLN A 72 18.17 25.79 33.97
CA GLN A 72 18.45 26.01 32.55
C GLN A 72 19.44 24.97 32.01
N LEU A 73 19.07 24.32 30.90
CA LEU A 73 19.96 23.47 30.11
C LEU A 73 21.00 24.34 29.38
N PRO A 74 22.22 23.84 29.15
CA PRO A 74 23.29 24.61 28.50
C PRO A 74 22.99 24.89 27.02
N ASP A 75 23.39 26.09 26.57
CA ASP A 75 23.20 26.56 25.20
C ASP A 75 23.93 25.68 24.18
N LEU A 76 23.18 25.26 23.15
CA LEU A 76 23.74 24.59 21.98
C LEU A 76 24.53 25.61 21.12
N PRO A 77 25.64 25.18 20.51
CA PRO A 77 26.51 26.06 19.75
C PRO A 77 25.80 26.60 18.50
N ILE A 78 25.88 27.92 18.34
CA ILE A 78 25.48 28.69 17.17
C ILE A 78 26.36 28.24 15.99
N VAL A 79 25.74 27.72 14.94
CA VAL A 79 26.41 27.50 13.65
C VAL A 79 26.17 28.75 12.80
N GLU A 80 27.25 29.46 12.53
CA GLU A 80 27.33 30.62 11.64
C GLU A 80 27.01 30.26 10.18
N ASP A 81 26.21 31.12 9.57
CA ASP A 81 26.15 31.52 8.16
C ASP A 81 26.73 30.59 7.08
N PHE A 82 25.83 30.08 6.23
CA PHE A 82 26.11 29.93 4.80
C PHE A 82 25.08 30.73 4.01
N ALA A 83 25.48 31.94 3.62
CA ALA A 83 24.90 32.67 2.51
C ALA A 83 25.41 32.05 1.20
N LEU A 84 24.50 31.62 0.34
CA LEU A 84 24.69 31.63 -1.11
C LEU A 84 23.32 31.89 -1.76
N GLU A 85 23.18 33.11 -2.26
CA GLU A 85 22.22 33.49 -3.28
C GLU A 85 22.48 32.68 -4.55
N GLU A 86 21.43 32.10 -5.13
CA GLU A 86 21.36 31.93 -6.57
C GLU A 86 19.90 32.10 -7.01
N ILE A 87 19.65 33.26 -7.62
CA ILE A 87 18.39 33.70 -8.20
C ILE A 87 18.19 32.90 -9.50
N ILE A 88 17.16 32.07 -9.55
CA ILE A 88 16.69 31.47 -10.82
C ILE A 88 15.55 32.36 -11.32
N GLU A 89 15.84 33.17 -12.34
CA GLU A 89 14.84 33.89 -13.14
C GLU A 89 13.97 32.89 -13.91
N LEU A 90 12.68 32.83 -13.56
CA LEU A 90 11.67 32.15 -14.37
C LEU A 90 11.33 33.01 -15.61
N PRO A 91 11.29 32.43 -16.82
CA PRO A 91 10.92 33.16 -18.03
C PRO A 91 9.43 33.54 -18.04
N ALA A 92 9.14 34.74 -18.52
CA ALA A 92 7.82 35.34 -18.63
C ALA A 92 6.86 34.48 -19.47
N VAL A 93 5.66 34.25 -18.92
CA VAL A 93 4.53 33.63 -19.61
C VAL A 93 3.95 34.65 -20.61
N PRO A 94 3.71 34.29 -21.88
CA PRO A 94 3.08 35.17 -22.85
C PRO A 94 1.61 35.43 -22.51
N GLU A 95 1.24 36.72 -22.52
CA GLU A 95 -0.12 37.23 -22.35
C GLU A 95 -1.04 36.72 -23.46
N LEU A 96 -2.16 36.09 -23.08
CA LEU A 96 -3.24 35.74 -23.99
C LEU A 96 -4.10 36.98 -24.30
N PRO A 97 -4.57 37.13 -25.56
CA PRO A 97 -5.32 38.31 -25.99
C PRO A 97 -6.70 38.40 -25.34
N SER A 98 -7.01 39.59 -24.83
CA SER A 98 -8.30 40.03 -24.34
C SER A 98 -9.38 39.94 -25.44
N ILE A 99 -10.45 39.20 -25.17
CA ILE A 99 -11.66 39.20 -26.00
C ILE A 99 -12.47 40.47 -25.66
N PRO A 100 -12.95 41.24 -26.65
CA PRO A 100 -13.71 42.46 -26.40
C PRO A 100 -15.08 42.15 -25.82
N SER A 101 -15.43 42.85 -24.73
CA SER A 101 -16.79 42.97 -24.21
C SER A 101 -17.64 43.78 -25.18
N GLU A 102 -18.62 43.14 -25.81
CA GLU A 102 -19.61 43.81 -26.65
C GLU A 102 -20.75 44.31 -25.75
N GLU A 103 -20.86 45.64 -25.64
CA GLU A 103 -22.03 46.34 -25.12
C GLU A 103 -23.24 46.05 -26.03
N VAL A 104 -24.30 45.47 -25.48
CA VAL A 104 -25.61 45.50 -26.13
C VAL A 104 -26.61 46.20 -25.22
N LEU A 105 -27.09 47.31 -25.77
CA LEU A 105 -28.08 48.26 -25.26
C LEU A 105 -29.36 47.60 -24.78
N LEU A 106 -29.85 48.12 -23.65
CA LEU A 106 -31.24 48.06 -23.21
C LEU A 106 -32.14 48.75 -24.24
N GLU A 107 -33.10 48.02 -24.79
CA GLU A 107 -34.27 48.60 -25.44
C GLU A 107 -35.54 48.01 -24.80
N VAL A 108 -36.34 48.93 -24.26
CA VAL A 108 -37.61 48.70 -23.56
C VAL A 108 -38.71 48.57 -24.60
N VAL A 109 -39.37 47.41 -24.72
CA VAL A 109 -40.68 47.30 -25.38
C VAL A 109 -41.57 46.23 -24.72
N ALA A 110 -42.67 46.74 -24.14
CA ALA A 110 -44.06 46.26 -24.05
C ALA A 110 -44.42 44.77 -23.82
N GLU A 111 -45.40 44.64 -22.92
CA GLU A 111 -46.24 43.46 -22.63
C GLU A 111 -46.82 42.80 -23.90
N GLU A 112 -46.65 41.48 -24.04
CA GLU A 112 -47.65 40.65 -24.68
C GLU A 112 -47.63 39.21 -24.11
N SER A 113 -48.81 38.73 -23.77
CA SER A 113 -49.12 37.43 -23.20
C SER A 113 -48.81 36.29 -24.17
N ILE A 114 -48.02 35.31 -23.75
CA ILE A 114 -47.82 34.05 -24.49
C ILE A 114 -48.00 32.86 -23.53
N GLU A 115 -48.85 31.93 -23.95
CA GLU A 115 -49.13 30.63 -23.33
C GLU A 115 -47.84 29.80 -23.18
N GLU A 116 -47.60 29.25 -21.99
CA GLU A 116 -46.51 28.30 -21.73
C GLU A 116 -46.75 27.00 -22.53
N GLU A 117 -46.00 26.84 -23.64
CA GLU A 117 -45.72 25.54 -24.24
C GLU A 117 -44.76 24.74 -23.35
N LEU A 118 -45.10 23.46 -23.14
CA LEU A 118 -44.27 22.49 -22.42
C LEU A 118 -42.95 22.25 -23.18
N PRO A 119 -41.83 22.02 -22.49
CA PRO A 119 -40.61 21.58 -23.15
C PRO A 119 -40.78 20.17 -23.73
N ASP A 120 -40.59 20.05 -25.04
CA ASP A 120 -40.52 18.79 -25.78
C ASP A 120 -39.30 17.99 -25.34
N PHE A 121 -39.54 16.83 -24.73
CA PHE A 121 -38.52 15.81 -24.53
C PHE A 121 -38.38 14.98 -25.82
N PRO A 122 -37.16 14.61 -26.22
CA PRO A 122 -36.94 13.81 -27.43
C PRO A 122 -37.67 12.46 -27.34
N GLU A 123 -38.48 12.18 -28.36
CA GLU A 123 -39.08 10.86 -28.56
C GLU A 123 -38.00 9.86 -29.01
N ILE A 124 -37.83 8.79 -28.24
CA ILE A 124 -36.95 7.67 -28.59
C ILE A 124 -37.68 6.82 -29.64
N PRO A 125 -37.09 6.57 -30.83
CA PRO A 125 -37.67 5.63 -31.78
C PRO A 125 -37.53 4.21 -31.23
N PHE A 126 -38.67 3.56 -30.97
CA PHE A 126 -38.74 2.15 -30.61
C PHE A 126 -39.03 1.37 -31.90
N GLU A 127 -38.00 0.78 -32.50
CA GLU A 127 -38.15 -0.19 -33.58
C GLU A 127 -37.70 -1.55 -33.02
N ILE A 128 -38.70 -2.39 -32.67
CA ILE A 128 -38.50 -3.77 -32.24
C ILE A 128 -38.32 -4.59 -33.51
N GLN A 129 -37.09 -5.00 -33.81
CA GLN A 129 -36.85 -6.17 -34.64
C GLN A 129 -36.66 -7.36 -33.70
N GLU A 130 -37.64 -8.27 -33.72
CA GLU A 130 -37.47 -9.64 -33.24
C GLU A 130 -36.44 -10.32 -34.14
N GLU A 131 -35.21 -10.48 -33.64
CA GLU A 131 -34.20 -11.34 -34.24
C GLU A 131 -34.01 -12.56 -33.34
N GLU A 132 -34.63 -13.65 -33.78
CA GLU A 132 -34.52 -14.99 -33.22
C GLU A 132 -33.15 -15.56 -33.64
N GLU A 133 -32.11 -15.30 -32.83
CA GLU A 133 -30.78 -15.88 -33.07
C GLU A 133 -30.60 -17.19 -32.27
N ALA A 134 -30.45 -18.26 -33.05
CA ALA A 134 -30.24 -19.62 -32.63
C ALA A 134 -28.95 -19.80 -31.82
N LEU A 135 -29.05 -20.61 -30.76
CA LEU A 135 -27.91 -21.11 -30.00
C LEU A 135 -26.99 -21.95 -30.91
N PRO A 136 -25.67 -21.70 -30.97
CA PRO A 136 -24.74 -22.68 -31.51
C PRO A 136 -24.57 -23.83 -30.51
N GLU A 137 -24.95 -25.04 -30.95
CA GLU A 137 -24.59 -26.31 -30.32
C GLU A 137 -23.06 -26.42 -30.24
N PHE A 138 -22.52 -26.55 -29.02
CA PHE A 138 -21.12 -26.90 -28.83
C PHE A 138 -20.92 -28.39 -29.14
N PRO A 139 -19.95 -28.76 -29.99
CA PRO A 139 -19.61 -30.16 -30.19
C PRO A 139 -18.96 -30.76 -28.95
N GLU A 140 -19.51 -31.90 -28.57
CA GLU A 140 -19.06 -32.90 -27.61
C GLU A 140 -17.59 -33.27 -27.88
N ILE A 141 -16.68 -32.87 -26.99
CA ILE A 141 -15.28 -33.34 -27.06
C ILE A 141 -15.22 -34.70 -26.38
N VAL A 142 -15.12 -35.70 -27.25
CA VAL A 142 -14.88 -37.10 -26.93
C VAL A 142 -13.53 -37.26 -26.24
N GLU A 143 -13.62 -37.92 -25.09
CA GLU A 143 -12.59 -38.55 -24.30
C GLU A 143 -11.73 -39.50 -25.16
N VAL A 144 -10.43 -39.23 -25.30
CA VAL A 144 -9.47 -40.22 -25.79
C VAL A 144 -8.38 -40.41 -24.73
N VAL A 145 -8.55 -41.52 -24.03
CA VAL A 145 -7.54 -42.23 -23.26
C VAL A 145 -6.43 -42.68 -24.20
N GLU A 146 -5.19 -42.29 -23.95
CA GLU A 146 -4.03 -42.98 -24.51
C GLU A 146 -3.07 -43.38 -23.38
N ILE A 147 -3.20 -44.66 -23.03
CA ILE A 147 -2.28 -45.44 -22.22
C ILE A 147 -1.18 -45.93 -23.17
N VAL A 148 0.08 -45.63 -22.86
CA VAL A 148 1.21 -46.39 -23.38
C VAL A 148 2.14 -46.73 -22.24
N GLU A 149 1.92 -47.91 -21.67
CA GLU A 149 2.97 -48.74 -21.08
C GLU A 149 3.84 -49.31 -22.21
N VAL A 150 5.17 -49.19 -22.11
CA VAL A 150 6.09 -50.14 -22.73
C VAL A 150 7.24 -50.45 -21.78
N ALA A 151 7.08 -51.60 -21.14
CA ALA A 151 8.02 -52.69 -20.95
C ALA A 151 9.52 -52.41 -20.68
N GLU A 152 9.94 -52.99 -19.56
CA GLU A 152 11.28 -53.49 -19.26
C GLU A 152 11.89 -54.29 -20.42
N THR A 153 13.19 -54.13 -20.64
CA THR A 153 14.02 -55.25 -21.13
C THR A 153 15.43 -55.17 -20.58
N ILE A 154 15.78 -56.24 -19.88
CA ILE A 154 17.10 -56.61 -19.36
C ILE A 154 17.98 -57.05 -20.53
N SER A 155 19.25 -56.61 -20.60
CA SER A 155 20.34 -57.50 -21.03
C SER A 155 21.70 -56.93 -20.64
N ALA A 156 22.40 -57.71 -19.82
CA ALA A 156 23.81 -57.58 -19.53
C ALA A 156 24.66 -58.12 -20.69
N ILE A 157 25.76 -57.45 -21.03
CA ILE A 157 26.96 -58.09 -21.60
C ILE A 157 28.20 -57.41 -21.01
N GLU A 158 29.12 -58.29 -20.61
CA GLU A 158 30.40 -58.14 -19.93
C GLU A 158 31.52 -57.39 -20.69
N PRO A 159 32.65 -57.10 -20.01
CA PRO A 159 33.75 -56.28 -20.50
C PRO A 159 34.84 -57.10 -21.24
N VAL A 160 35.50 -56.47 -22.20
CA VAL A 160 36.71 -56.98 -22.89
C VAL A 160 37.71 -55.82 -22.95
N ILE A 161 38.69 -55.77 -22.05
CA ILE A 161 40.09 -56.16 -22.23
C ILE A 161 40.71 -55.58 -23.49
N GLU A 162 41.59 -54.58 -23.31
CA GLU A 162 42.82 -54.52 -24.09
C GLU A 162 43.92 -53.87 -23.23
N ALA A 163 44.81 -54.73 -22.76
CA ALA A 163 46.10 -54.40 -22.17
C ALA A 163 47.16 -54.61 -23.24
N GLU A 164 48.24 -53.81 -23.19
CA GLU A 164 49.65 -54.16 -23.48
C GLU A 164 50.47 -52.86 -23.66
N PRO A 165 51.81 -52.89 -23.55
CA PRO A 165 52.59 -53.41 -22.43
C PRO A 165 53.72 -52.43 -22.01
N ALA A 166 54.23 -52.61 -20.79
CA ALA A 166 55.61 -52.18 -20.47
C ALA A 166 56.60 -53.06 -21.25
N PRO A 167 57.78 -52.54 -21.61
CA PRO A 167 58.96 -53.15 -20.96
C PRO A 167 60.16 -52.18 -20.82
N LEU A 168 60.94 -52.32 -19.75
CA LEU A 168 62.26 -52.96 -19.80
C LEU A 168 63.06 -52.67 -18.53
N PHE A 169 63.38 -53.79 -17.90
CA PHE A 169 64.35 -54.01 -16.86
C PHE A 169 65.74 -54.02 -17.49
N ILE A 170 66.72 -53.29 -16.95
CA ILE A 170 68.13 -53.71 -16.97
C ILE A 170 68.69 -53.49 -15.55
N PRO A 171 69.16 -54.56 -14.89
CA PRO A 171 69.78 -54.50 -13.57
C PRO A 171 71.32 -54.60 -13.67
N LYS A 172 71.97 -54.08 -12.60
CA LYS A 172 73.21 -54.61 -11.97
C LYS A 172 74.55 -54.46 -12.75
N PRO A 173 75.75 -54.71 -12.16
CA PRO A 173 76.05 -55.05 -10.75
C PRO A 173 77.37 -54.49 -10.14
N ASP A 174 77.60 -54.91 -8.88
CA ASP A 174 78.85 -55.13 -8.13
C ASP A 174 79.65 -53.91 -7.64
N SER A 175 79.69 -53.62 -6.33
CA SER A 175 80.31 -54.37 -5.21
C SER A 175 81.82 -54.50 -5.34
N ILE A 176 82.56 -53.64 -4.63
CA ILE A 176 83.86 -53.96 -4.05
C ILE A 176 83.87 -53.38 -2.64
N ASP A 177 84.05 -54.29 -1.68
CA ASP A 177 84.31 -54.07 -0.26
C ASP A 177 85.69 -53.44 -0.03
N GLU A 178 85.85 -52.78 1.12
CA GLU A 178 87.07 -52.60 1.95
C GLU A 178 86.88 -51.28 2.72
N GLU A 179 86.41 -51.35 3.96
CA GLU A 179 87.21 -51.42 5.19
C GLU A 179 87.56 -50.01 5.73
N GLU A 180 87.19 -49.82 6.99
CA GLU A 180 87.80 -48.88 7.96
C GLU A 180 87.73 -47.37 7.69
N ALA A 181 86.74 -46.71 8.30
CA ALA A 181 86.90 -45.46 9.05
C ALA A 181 85.55 -45.04 9.66
N GLU A 182 85.16 -45.71 10.74
CA GLU A 182 84.36 -45.04 11.77
C GLU A 182 85.25 -43.96 12.43
N GLU A 183 84.61 -42.90 12.91
CA GLU A 183 85.21 -41.85 13.76
C GLU A 183 86.09 -40.84 13.01
N ASP A 184 85.52 -39.69 12.58
CA ASP A 184 86.18 -38.36 12.56
C ASP A 184 85.43 -37.26 11.75
N ILE A 185 84.08 -37.19 11.81
CA ILE A 185 83.33 -36.05 11.21
C ILE A 185 82.58 -35.22 12.26
N TRP A 186 82.58 -35.65 13.53
CA TRP A 186 81.98 -34.90 14.64
C TRP A 186 82.99 -34.15 15.53
N LEU A 187 84.30 -34.18 15.19
CA LEU A 187 85.36 -33.52 15.98
C LEU A 187 85.96 -32.25 15.34
N GLU A 188 85.40 -31.76 14.23
CA GLU A 188 85.86 -30.53 13.55
C GLU A 188 84.86 -29.36 13.56
N ILE A 189 83.86 -29.39 14.46
CA ILE A 189 83.03 -28.21 14.82
C ILE A 189 83.35 -27.70 16.24
N GLU A 190 84.37 -28.25 16.92
CA GLU A 190 84.76 -27.81 18.27
C GLU A 190 86.00 -26.90 18.33
N ALA A 191 86.54 -26.46 17.21
CA ALA A 191 87.64 -25.49 17.18
C ALA A 191 87.22 -24.17 16.52
N GLU A 192 86.75 -23.25 17.36
CA GLU A 192 86.53 -21.79 17.17
C GLU A 192 85.14 -21.31 17.63
N VAL A 193 84.75 -21.64 18.87
CA VAL A 193 83.79 -20.81 19.60
C VAL A 193 84.58 -19.83 20.46
N GLU A 194 85.12 -18.79 19.80
CA GLU A 194 85.43 -17.55 20.48
C GLU A 194 84.14 -17.05 21.16
N LYS A 195 84.10 -17.14 22.49
CA LYS A 195 82.99 -16.69 23.33
C LYS A 195 82.82 -15.17 23.20
N LYS A 196 82.13 -14.71 22.15
CA LYS A 196 81.46 -13.41 22.17
C LYS A 196 80.47 -13.44 23.35
N PRO A 197 80.44 -12.42 24.20
CA PRO A 197 79.51 -12.40 25.33
C PRO A 197 78.09 -12.43 24.76
N PHE A 198 77.41 -13.56 24.96
CA PHE A 198 76.03 -13.76 24.57
C PHE A 198 75.20 -12.63 25.18
N ASN A 199 74.72 -11.72 24.32
CA ASN A 199 73.96 -10.57 24.76
C ASN A 199 72.54 -11.05 25.07
N TYR A 200 72.35 -11.60 26.27
CA TYR A 200 71.10 -12.15 26.78
C TYR A 200 69.93 -11.15 26.63
N LYS A 201 70.22 -9.85 26.60
CA LYS A 201 69.25 -8.77 26.34
C LYS A 201 68.64 -8.83 24.94
N LEU A 202 69.38 -9.29 23.94
CA LEU A 202 68.88 -9.39 22.56
C LEU A 202 68.00 -10.64 22.40
N ILE A 203 68.39 -11.76 23.01
CA ILE A 203 67.59 -12.99 23.00
C ILE A 203 66.28 -12.79 23.78
N THR A 204 66.31 -12.14 24.93
CA THR A 204 65.08 -11.83 25.68
C THR A 204 64.18 -10.83 24.94
N ALA A 205 64.75 -9.89 24.19
CA ALA A 205 63.98 -8.97 23.33
C ALA A 205 63.31 -9.68 22.13
N VAL A 206 64.00 -10.64 21.51
CA VAL A 206 63.42 -11.43 20.42
C VAL A 206 62.34 -12.37 20.94
N ALA A 207 62.58 -13.03 22.09
CA ALA A 207 61.60 -13.89 22.73
C ALA A 207 60.35 -13.10 23.18
N SER A 208 60.52 -11.90 23.75
CA SER A 208 59.38 -11.05 24.13
C SER A 208 58.58 -10.57 22.92
N CYS A 209 59.23 -10.20 21.81
CA CYS A 209 58.55 -9.87 20.56
C CYS A 209 57.76 -11.07 20.01
N PHE A 210 58.30 -12.28 20.12
CA PHE A 210 57.62 -13.50 19.66
C PHE A 210 56.40 -13.83 20.53
N ILE A 211 56.52 -13.70 21.85
CA ILE A 211 55.39 -13.87 22.79
C ILE A 211 54.30 -12.83 22.53
N ILE A 212 54.68 -11.56 22.31
CA ILE A 212 53.72 -10.49 21.95
C ILE A 212 53.04 -10.80 20.62
N LEU A 213 53.76 -11.33 19.62
CA LEU A 213 53.19 -11.76 18.35
C LEU A 213 52.16 -12.88 18.54
N ILE A 214 52.49 -13.93 19.31
CA ILE A 214 51.56 -15.03 19.60
C ILE A 214 50.34 -14.53 20.37
N LEU A 215 50.54 -13.72 21.41
CA LEU A 215 49.45 -13.17 22.22
C LEU A 215 48.55 -12.25 21.40
N SER A 216 49.14 -11.41 20.53
CA SER A 216 48.40 -10.55 19.61
C SER A 216 47.62 -11.37 18.58
N GLY A 217 48.20 -12.44 18.02
CA GLY A 217 47.53 -13.37 17.13
C GLY A 217 46.36 -14.08 17.83
N TYR A 218 46.54 -14.48 19.09
CA TYR A 218 45.48 -15.09 19.90
C TYR A 218 44.34 -14.12 20.22
N LEU A 219 44.64 -12.87 20.59
CA LEU A 219 43.63 -11.83 20.85
C LEU A 219 42.89 -11.44 19.57
N ILE A 220 43.58 -11.34 18.44
CA ILE A 220 42.95 -11.14 17.12
C ILE A 220 42.04 -12.33 16.82
N TYR A 221 42.50 -13.57 17.00
CA TYR A 221 41.69 -14.77 16.80
C TYR A 221 40.43 -14.79 17.67
N GLN A 222 40.53 -14.51 18.97
CA GLN A 222 39.35 -14.40 19.84
C GLN A 222 38.40 -13.27 19.41
N SER A 223 38.93 -12.10 19.04
CA SER A 223 38.09 -10.98 18.57
C SER A 223 37.33 -11.28 17.27
N THR A 224 37.76 -12.29 16.50
CA THR A 224 37.09 -12.72 15.27
C THR A 224 35.95 -13.70 15.51
N GLN A 225 35.88 -14.34 16.68
CA GLN A 225 34.85 -15.29 17.08
C GLN A 225 33.60 -14.56 17.61
N SER A 226 32.88 -13.86 16.73
CA SER A 226 31.55 -13.33 17.06
C SER A 226 30.52 -14.43 16.87
N TYR A 227 29.84 -14.83 17.95
CA TYR A 227 28.70 -15.74 17.88
C TYR A 227 27.44 -14.94 17.58
N VAL A 228 26.70 -15.34 16.56
CA VAL A 228 25.38 -14.78 16.27
C VAL A 228 24.36 -15.58 17.07
N ASN A 229 23.61 -14.93 17.96
CA ASN A 229 22.52 -15.58 18.69
C ASN A 229 21.37 -15.91 17.71
N LEU A 230 20.98 -17.20 17.66
CA LEU A 230 19.94 -17.77 16.79
C LEU A 230 18.74 -18.33 17.58
N GLU A 231 18.63 -18.04 18.89
CA GLU A 231 17.57 -18.57 19.77
C GLU A 231 16.14 -18.28 19.28
N ASP A 232 15.93 -17.15 18.60
CA ASP A 232 14.62 -16.70 18.12
C ASP A 232 14.14 -17.39 16.83
N PHE A 233 14.88 -18.38 16.33
CA PHE A 233 14.60 -19.07 15.07
C PHE A 233 14.04 -20.48 15.29
N SER A 234 13.33 -21.01 14.29
CA SER A 234 12.87 -22.41 14.33
C SER A 234 14.06 -23.35 14.12
N ALA A 235 13.99 -24.57 14.68
CA ALA A 235 15.06 -25.57 14.49
C ALA A 235 15.34 -25.84 13.00
N ILE A 236 14.27 -25.94 12.19
CA ILE A 236 14.35 -26.11 10.73
C ILE A 236 15.10 -24.94 10.07
N THR A 237 14.86 -23.71 10.53
CA THR A 237 15.54 -22.53 10.03
C THR A 237 17.03 -22.53 10.40
N ILE A 238 17.37 -22.96 11.62
CA ILE A 238 18.76 -23.06 12.09
C ILE A 238 19.53 -24.08 11.26
N ASP A 239 18.93 -25.23 10.96
CA ASP A 239 19.54 -26.26 10.12
C ASP A 239 19.81 -25.73 8.70
N ARG A 240 18.83 -25.05 8.08
CA ARG A 240 19.01 -24.41 6.76
C ARG A 240 20.08 -23.33 6.76
N ILE A 241 20.15 -22.48 7.80
CA ILE A 241 21.24 -21.51 7.97
C ILE A 241 22.59 -22.24 7.98
N GLY A 242 22.66 -23.38 8.67
CA GLY A 242 23.83 -24.25 8.71
C GLY A 242 24.23 -24.79 7.34
N GLU A 243 23.25 -25.24 6.55
CA GLU A 243 23.45 -25.75 5.18
C GLU A 243 24.01 -24.66 4.24
N VAL A 244 23.37 -23.49 4.20
CA VAL A 244 23.81 -22.36 3.35
C VAL A 244 25.23 -21.90 3.72
N ARG A 245 25.56 -21.89 5.01
CA ARG A 245 26.91 -21.51 5.47
C ARG A 245 27.98 -22.52 5.09
N LYS A 246 27.65 -23.82 5.09
CA LYS A 246 28.58 -24.92 4.77
C LYS A 246 28.71 -25.16 3.27
N ALA A 247 27.83 -24.58 2.45
CA ALA A 247 27.84 -24.76 1.01
C ALA A 247 29.21 -24.36 0.40
N PRO A 248 29.73 -25.16 -0.56
CA PRO A 248 31.04 -24.93 -1.13
C PRO A 248 31.04 -23.64 -1.99
N PHE A 249 32.01 -22.76 -1.75
CA PHE A 249 32.20 -21.51 -2.51
C PHE A 249 32.97 -21.82 -3.81
N VAL A 250 32.29 -22.45 -4.78
CA VAL A 250 32.96 -22.96 -5.99
C VAL A 250 32.90 -22.01 -7.17
N ASN A 251 32.08 -20.95 -7.15
CA ASN A 251 32.12 -19.78 -8.08
C ASN A 251 30.95 -18.80 -7.85
N ASN A 252 29.91 -19.21 -7.13
CA ASN A 252 28.73 -18.39 -6.87
C ASN A 252 28.49 -18.18 -5.38
N VAL A 253 28.01 -16.98 -5.05
CA VAL A 253 27.45 -16.67 -3.74
C VAL A 253 26.11 -17.36 -3.63
N GLN A 254 25.90 -18.09 -2.54
CA GLN A 254 24.59 -18.57 -2.12
C GLN A 254 24.19 -17.77 -0.90
N ALA A 255 22.97 -17.24 -0.93
CA ALA A 255 22.43 -16.41 0.11
C ALA A 255 20.92 -16.65 0.25
N GLU A 256 20.46 -16.82 1.49
CA GLU A 256 19.05 -16.99 1.82
C GLU A 256 18.70 -16.12 3.03
N ILE A 257 17.47 -15.62 3.05
CA ILE A 257 16.99 -14.71 4.08
C ILE A 257 15.93 -15.43 4.90
N PHE A 258 16.05 -15.28 6.20
CA PHE A 258 15.17 -15.85 7.18
C PHE A 258 14.61 -14.75 8.06
N MET A 259 13.41 -14.97 8.56
CA MET A 259 12.75 -14.07 9.48
C MET A 259 12.61 -14.74 10.85
N SER A 260 12.77 -13.98 11.92
CA SER A 260 12.58 -14.48 13.28
C SER A 260 11.12 -14.90 13.51
N LYS A 261 10.87 -15.76 14.51
CA LYS A 261 9.49 -16.18 14.88
C LYS A 261 8.58 -14.98 15.16
N ASP A 262 9.13 -13.94 15.76
CA ASP A 262 8.43 -12.71 16.11
C ASP A 262 8.24 -11.75 14.92
N SER A 263 8.74 -12.09 13.73
CA SER A 263 8.69 -11.27 12.52
C SER A 263 9.36 -9.89 12.62
N LYS A 264 10.22 -9.69 13.62
CA LYS A 264 10.90 -8.40 13.88
C LYS A 264 12.30 -8.31 13.28
N GLU A 265 13.01 -9.44 13.21
CA GLU A 265 14.40 -9.47 12.74
C GLU A 265 14.50 -10.25 11.43
N LEU A 266 15.30 -9.73 10.50
CA LEU A 266 15.74 -10.46 9.33
C LEU A 266 17.19 -10.92 9.52
N ILE A 267 17.46 -12.16 9.14
CA ILE A 267 18.80 -12.73 9.10
C ILE A 267 19.12 -13.19 7.68
N LEU A 268 20.31 -12.88 7.21
CA LEU A 268 20.88 -13.45 6.00
C LEU A 268 21.89 -14.53 6.37
N ALA A 269 21.74 -15.71 5.80
CA ALA A 269 22.79 -16.70 5.72
C ALA A 269 23.44 -16.65 4.34
N ALA A 270 24.77 -16.68 4.28
CA ALA A 270 25.51 -16.73 3.03
C ALA A 270 26.77 -17.59 3.15
N ASN A 271 27.20 -18.20 2.05
CA ASN A 271 28.44 -18.99 1.97
C ASN A 271 29.73 -18.13 1.89
N ILE A 272 29.70 -16.93 2.48
CA ILE A 272 30.82 -15.97 2.48
C ILE A 272 31.56 -16.08 3.81
N LYS A 273 32.84 -16.47 3.76
CA LYS A 273 33.66 -16.73 4.96
C LYS A 273 34.26 -15.49 5.59
N HIS A 274 34.52 -14.44 4.82
CA HIS A 274 35.17 -13.23 5.30
C HIS A 274 34.17 -12.20 5.83
N LYS A 275 34.60 -11.40 6.81
CA LYS A 275 33.79 -10.30 7.35
C LYS A 275 33.46 -9.30 6.24
N SER A 276 32.19 -8.98 6.07
CA SER A 276 31.71 -8.11 5.00
C SER A 276 30.62 -7.19 5.46
N LYS A 277 30.62 -5.94 4.98
CA LYS A 277 29.46 -5.05 5.08
C LYS A 277 28.50 -5.40 3.96
N VAL A 278 27.24 -5.64 4.31
CA VAL A 278 26.23 -6.13 3.39
C VAL A 278 25.13 -5.08 3.22
N TYR A 279 24.79 -4.82 1.96
CA TYR A 279 23.62 -4.06 1.56
C TYR A 279 22.62 -5.01 0.91
N LEU A 280 21.40 -4.97 1.43
CA LEU A 280 20.30 -5.82 1.02
C LEU A 280 19.20 -4.96 0.41
N THR A 281 18.68 -5.38 -0.74
CA THR A 281 17.49 -4.80 -1.37
C THR A 281 16.49 -5.92 -1.63
N LEU A 282 15.28 -5.75 -1.12
CA LEU A 282 14.16 -6.67 -1.22
C LEU A 282 13.09 -6.04 -2.09
N THR A 283 12.61 -6.76 -3.09
CA THR A 283 11.49 -6.33 -3.93
C THR A 283 10.43 -7.41 -3.94
N SER A 284 9.21 -7.11 -3.51
CA SER A 284 8.14 -8.11 -3.44
C SER A 284 7.80 -8.68 -4.81
N VAL A 285 7.46 -9.96 -4.83
CA VAL A 285 6.85 -10.62 -6.00
C VAL A 285 5.35 -10.32 -5.98
N GLN A 286 4.80 -9.92 -7.13
CA GLN A 286 3.37 -9.66 -7.27
C GLN A 286 2.54 -10.89 -6.87
N ASP A 287 1.43 -10.66 -6.15
CA ASP A 287 0.46 -11.66 -5.70
C ASP A 287 1.02 -12.79 -4.82
N LYS A 288 2.23 -12.63 -4.31
CA LYS A 288 2.92 -13.61 -3.44
C LYS A 288 3.47 -12.97 -2.17
N VAL A 289 2.85 -11.89 -1.72
CA VAL A 289 3.14 -11.22 -0.45
C VAL A 289 1.81 -10.93 0.25
N LEU A 290 1.84 -10.93 1.58
CA LEU A 290 0.70 -10.57 2.43
C LEU A 290 0.54 -9.03 2.54
N ALA A 291 0.56 -8.36 1.39
CA ALA A 291 0.36 -6.91 1.26
C ALA A 291 -0.42 -6.62 -0.02
N GLU A 292 -1.13 -5.50 -0.04
CA GLU A 292 -1.85 -5.04 -1.24
C GLU A 292 -0.91 -4.43 -2.26
N GLU A 293 0.06 -3.66 -1.76
CA GLU A 293 1.00 -2.93 -2.58
C GLU A 293 2.33 -3.63 -2.76
N LYS A 294 3.07 -3.18 -3.78
CA LYS A 294 4.43 -3.62 -4.02
C LYS A 294 5.38 -3.05 -2.96
N VAL A 295 5.86 -3.91 -2.07
CA VAL A 295 6.84 -3.57 -1.04
C VAL A 295 8.26 -3.59 -1.59
N VAL A 296 9.00 -2.50 -1.40
CA VAL A 296 10.44 -2.42 -1.65
C VAL A 296 11.12 -1.99 -0.36
N ALA A 297 12.07 -2.81 0.10
CA ALA A 297 12.77 -2.58 1.35
C ALA A 297 14.28 -2.69 1.18
N THR A 298 15.02 -1.92 1.96
CA THR A 298 16.48 -1.95 1.98
C THR A 298 16.97 -2.14 3.40
N ALA A 299 18.04 -2.90 3.57
CA ALA A 299 18.65 -3.12 4.87
C ALA A 299 20.17 -3.16 4.76
N MET A 300 20.84 -2.82 5.85
CA MET A 300 22.29 -2.81 5.94
C MET A 300 22.72 -3.59 7.18
N GLY A 301 23.72 -4.46 7.03
CA GLY A 301 24.16 -5.33 8.12
C GLY A 301 25.64 -5.71 7.98
N MET A 302 26.17 -6.30 9.05
CA MET A 302 27.53 -6.85 9.07
C MET A 302 27.44 -8.37 9.00
N LEU A 303 28.06 -8.96 7.98
CA LEU A 303 28.18 -10.39 7.78
C LEU A 303 29.42 -10.91 8.51
N ILE A 304 29.20 -11.79 9.48
CA ILE A 304 30.24 -12.41 10.27
C ILE A 304 30.00 -13.92 10.25
N ASN A 305 31.02 -14.70 9.89
CA ASN A 305 30.93 -16.17 9.81
C ASN A 305 29.73 -16.66 8.97
N GLY A 306 29.45 -15.97 7.85
CA GLY A 306 28.36 -16.30 6.93
C GLY A 306 26.96 -15.93 7.41
N VAL A 307 26.81 -15.17 8.51
CA VAL A 307 25.50 -14.72 9.01
C VAL A 307 25.48 -13.21 9.26
N ALA A 308 24.43 -12.53 8.81
CA ALA A 308 24.21 -11.10 9.04
C ALA A 308 22.82 -10.86 9.63
N LYS A 309 22.74 -10.03 10.66
CA LYS A 309 21.46 -9.55 11.22
C LYS A 309 21.11 -8.18 10.63
N PHE A 310 19.83 -7.95 10.40
CA PHE A 310 19.26 -6.67 10.00
C PHE A 310 18.18 -6.27 10.99
N PRO A 311 18.53 -5.52 12.05
CA PRO A 311 17.56 -5.06 13.04
C PRO A 311 16.65 -3.95 12.49
N GLU A 312 17.14 -3.18 11.52
CA GLU A 312 16.39 -2.09 10.89
C GLU A 312 16.25 -2.34 9.40
N VAL A 313 14.99 -2.32 8.94
CA VAL A 313 14.62 -2.43 7.53
C VAL A 313 13.97 -1.12 7.11
N LYS A 314 14.58 -0.42 6.16
CA LYS A 314 14.05 0.83 5.61
C LYS A 314 13.15 0.53 4.44
N ILE A 315 11.88 0.89 4.56
CA ILE A 315 10.89 0.71 3.49
C ILE A 315 11.00 1.89 2.54
N VAL A 316 11.27 1.59 1.27
CA VAL A 316 11.38 2.58 0.19
C VAL A 316 10.03 2.75 -0.52
N LYS A 317 9.25 1.67 -0.59
CA LYS A 317 7.91 1.66 -1.19
C LYS A 317 7.00 0.69 -0.42
N GLY A 318 5.76 1.11 -0.18
CA GLY A 318 4.74 0.41 0.62
C GLY A 318 4.69 0.90 2.07
N ASP A 319 3.61 0.57 2.77
CA ASP A 319 3.36 1.06 4.13
C ASP A 319 4.18 0.34 5.20
N HIS A 320 4.27 -0.99 5.08
CA HIS A 320 4.98 -1.84 6.03
C HIS A 320 5.66 -3.01 5.31
N PHE A 321 6.65 -3.62 5.96
CA PHE A 321 7.21 -4.88 5.49
C PHE A 321 6.18 -6.00 5.69
N ALA A 322 5.98 -6.83 4.67
CA ALA A 322 5.00 -7.91 4.71
C ALA A 322 5.65 -9.24 4.34
N SER A 323 5.22 -10.33 4.95
CA SER A 323 5.79 -11.65 4.68
C SER A 323 5.43 -12.16 3.29
N GLY A 324 6.36 -12.83 2.62
CA GLY A 324 6.12 -13.46 1.32
C GLY A 324 7.37 -13.66 0.46
N GLU A 325 7.16 -13.87 -0.84
CA GLU A 325 8.26 -14.05 -1.80
C GLU A 325 8.87 -12.70 -2.22
N TYR A 326 10.19 -12.59 -2.09
CA TYR A 326 10.95 -11.41 -2.48
C TYR A 326 12.07 -11.75 -3.46
N TYR A 327 12.28 -10.85 -4.42
CA TYR A 327 13.54 -10.75 -5.15
C TYR A 327 14.58 -10.11 -4.24
N VAL A 328 15.62 -10.87 -3.97
CA VAL A 328 16.74 -10.50 -3.10
C VAL A 328 17.89 -10.02 -3.98
N GLN A 329 18.36 -8.80 -3.75
CA GLN A 329 19.62 -8.30 -4.28
C GLN A 329 20.56 -8.00 -3.12
N LEU A 330 21.75 -8.59 -3.20
CA LEU A 330 22.76 -8.53 -2.16
C LEU A 330 24.05 -7.95 -2.73
N LEU A 331 24.62 -6.98 -2.03
CA LEU A 331 25.96 -6.47 -2.28
C LEU A 331 26.79 -6.63 -1.01
N ALA A 332 27.75 -7.54 -1.04
CA ALA A 332 28.69 -7.76 0.05
C ALA A 332 30.03 -7.10 -0.29
N ILE A 333 30.45 -6.16 0.56
CA ILE A 333 31.72 -5.47 0.47
C ILE A 333 32.64 -6.02 1.57
N PRO A 334 33.78 -6.65 1.23
CA PRO A 334 34.70 -7.19 2.23
C PRO A 334 35.23 -6.07 3.13
N THR A 335 35.19 -6.29 4.44
CA THR A 335 35.63 -5.33 5.45
C THR A 335 36.44 -6.01 6.55
N GLY A 336 37.56 -5.42 6.94
CA GLY A 336 38.39 -5.93 8.04
C GLY A 336 39.82 -5.42 7.94
N VAL A 337 40.57 -5.55 9.04
CA VAL A 337 42.00 -5.18 9.09
C VAL A 337 42.82 -6.06 8.13
N GLU A 338 42.49 -7.35 8.06
CA GLU A 338 43.10 -8.33 7.15
C GLU A 338 42.98 -7.89 5.68
N GLN A 339 41.79 -7.46 5.24
CA GLN A 339 41.56 -7.04 3.85
C GLN A 339 42.34 -5.76 3.51
N ARG A 340 42.50 -4.82 4.46
CA ARG A 340 43.33 -3.63 4.28
C ARG A 340 44.81 -3.99 4.18
N ALA A 341 45.27 -4.91 5.04
CA ALA A 341 46.65 -5.40 5.02
C ALA A 341 46.95 -6.16 3.72
N PHE A 342 46.06 -7.05 3.27
CA PHE A 342 46.20 -7.76 2.00
C PHE A 342 46.20 -6.81 0.81
N LYS A 343 45.31 -5.80 0.77
CA LYS A 343 45.32 -4.78 -0.29
C LYS A 343 46.64 -4.01 -0.33
N TYR A 344 47.20 -3.65 0.83
CA TYR A 344 48.48 -2.98 0.95
C TYR A 344 49.65 -3.89 0.51
N LEU A 345 49.71 -5.11 1.02
CA LEU A 345 50.76 -6.08 0.69
C LEU A 345 50.71 -6.49 -0.78
N TYR A 346 49.53 -6.73 -1.34
CA TYR A 346 49.34 -7.04 -2.75
C TYR A 346 49.80 -5.89 -3.65
N SER A 347 49.54 -4.63 -3.26
CA SER A 347 50.03 -3.46 -4.00
C SER A 347 51.55 -3.34 -4.04
N LYS A 348 52.25 -3.98 -3.09
CA LYS A 348 53.71 -3.89 -2.94
C LYS A 348 54.46 -5.14 -3.44
N LEU A 349 53.89 -6.33 -3.26
CA LEU A 349 54.59 -7.61 -3.48
C LEU A 349 53.97 -8.45 -4.61
N SER A 350 52.77 -8.11 -5.11
CA SER A 350 52.11 -8.79 -6.25
C SER A 350 52.02 -10.33 -6.17
N LEU A 351 52.12 -10.91 -4.98
CA LEU A 351 52.03 -12.36 -4.77
C LEU A 351 50.57 -12.81 -4.90
N GLY A 352 50.30 -13.81 -5.76
CA GLY A 352 48.96 -14.30 -6.05
C GLY A 352 48.20 -14.90 -4.85
N LEU A 353 48.90 -15.29 -3.79
CA LEU A 353 48.33 -15.79 -2.52
C LEU A 353 47.68 -14.68 -1.66
N LEU A 354 47.97 -13.40 -1.91
CA LEU A 354 47.52 -12.26 -1.09
C LEU A 354 46.48 -11.39 -1.80
N LYS A 355 45.77 -11.92 -2.80
CA LYS A 355 44.73 -11.17 -3.52
C LYS A 355 43.62 -10.75 -2.54
N PRO A 356 43.26 -9.45 -2.48
CA PRO A 356 42.16 -9.00 -1.65
C PRO A 356 40.84 -9.62 -2.12
N ALA A 357 39.90 -9.84 -1.21
CA ALA A 357 38.57 -10.29 -1.58
C ALA A 357 37.87 -9.21 -2.42
N GLU A 358 37.17 -9.63 -3.47
CA GLU A 358 36.40 -8.74 -4.33
C GLU A 358 35.00 -8.49 -3.77
N GLN A 359 34.33 -7.46 -4.29
CA GLN A 359 32.92 -7.22 -3.97
C GLN A 359 32.07 -8.33 -4.58
N LEU A 360 31.19 -8.88 -3.77
CA LEU A 360 30.34 -9.99 -4.17
C LEU A 360 28.91 -9.51 -4.36
N ARG A 361 28.28 -9.95 -5.45
CA ARG A 361 26.89 -9.65 -5.77
C ARG A 361 26.09 -10.94 -5.85
N PHE A 362 24.89 -10.92 -5.30
CA PHE A 362 23.94 -12.02 -5.42
C PHE A 362 22.56 -11.50 -5.79
N ARG A 363 21.87 -12.27 -6.64
CA ARG A 363 20.48 -12.04 -7.01
C ARG A 363 19.75 -13.37 -6.95
N GLY A 364 18.64 -13.41 -6.22
CA GLY A 364 17.86 -14.63 -6.06
C GLY A 364 16.42 -14.33 -5.66
N LYS A 365 15.62 -15.38 -5.49
CA LYS A 365 14.29 -15.31 -4.87
C LYS A 365 14.34 -16.03 -3.53
N SER A 366 13.69 -15.47 -2.52
CA SER A 366 13.60 -16.08 -1.20
C SER A 366 12.20 -15.85 -0.61
N LEU A 367 11.67 -16.88 0.05
CA LEU A 367 10.42 -16.80 0.79
C LEU A 367 10.73 -16.33 2.21
N ILE A 368 10.33 -15.11 2.55
CA ILE A 368 10.54 -14.52 3.86
C ILE A 368 9.24 -14.68 4.66
N PHE A 369 9.16 -15.77 5.43
CA PHE A 369 8.01 -16.13 6.27
C PHE A 369 8.50 -16.95 7.48
N PRO A 370 7.91 -16.81 8.69
CA PRO A 370 8.42 -17.45 9.89
C PRO A 370 7.99 -18.93 10.04
N GLY A 371 7.12 -19.43 9.15
CA GLY A 371 6.62 -20.81 9.15
C GLY A 371 6.96 -21.58 7.87
N THR A 372 6.20 -22.63 7.59
CA THR A 372 6.41 -23.46 6.39
C THR A 372 5.82 -22.80 5.13
N ARG A 373 6.17 -23.34 3.96
CA ARG A 373 5.58 -22.89 2.69
C ARG A 373 4.08 -23.16 2.61
N GLU A 374 3.62 -24.28 3.16
CA GLU A 374 2.20 -24.65 3.19
C GLU A 374 1.39 -23.68 4.06
N ASP A 375 1.93 -23.31 5.23
CA ASP A 375 1.34 -22.29 6.10
C ASP A 375 1.24 -20.93 5.40
N PHE A 376 2.29 -20.57 4.66
CA PHE A 376 2.30 -19.34 3.87
C PHE A 376 1.22 -19.34 2.79
N ASP A 377 1.11 -20.41 2.00
CA ASP A 377 0.13 -20.52 0.93
C ASP A 377 -1.31 -20.47 1.47
N LYS A 378 -1.54 -21.10 2.64
CA LYS A 378 -2.81 -21.01 3.37
C LYS A 378 -3.11 -19.57 3.79
N ASN A 379 -2.15 -18.88 4.41
CA ASN A 379 -2.29 -17.49 4.84
C ASN A 379 -2.51 -16.54 3.66
N LEU A 380 -1.80 -16.75 2.54
CA LEU A 380 -1.96 -15.99 1.32
C LEU A 380 -3.37 -16.15 0.74
N SER A 381 -3.90 -17.38 0.74
CA SER A 381 -5.27 -17.63 0.28
C SER A 381 -6.31 -16.96 1.16
N GLN A 382 -6.11 -16.95 2.49
CA GLN A 382 -6.99 -16.29 3.44
C GLN A 382 -6.93 -14.76 3.30
N PHE A 383 -5.72 -14.21 3.14
CA PHE A 383 -5.50 -12.80 2.89
C PHE A 383 -6.20 -12.33 1.61
N LYS A 384 -6.00 -13.05 0.50
CA LYS A 384 -6.68 -12.74 -0.78
C LYS A 384 -8.20 -12.76 -0.65
N LYS A 385 -8.75 -13.77 0.04
CA LYS A 385 -10.20 -13.85 0.30
C LYS A 385 -10.71 -12.67 1.14
N LYS A 386 -10.00 -12.32 2.22
CA LYS A 386 -10.37 -11.20 3.08
C LYS A 386 -10.34 -9.88 2.32
N ASN A 387 -9.25 -9.62 1.60
CA ASN A 387 -9.07 -8.41 0.81
C ASN A 387 -10.15 -8.28 -0.28
N LEU A 388 -10.48 -9.39 -0.94
CA LEU A 388 -11.58 -9.42 -1.91
C LEU A 388 -12.94 -9.08 -1.27
N ILE A 389 -13.22 -9.58 -0.06
CA ILE A 389 -14.45 -9.23 0.68
C ILE A 389 -14.47 -7.72 0.99
N GLU A 390 -13.35 -7.15 1.43
CA GLU A 390 -13.22 -5.71 1.70
C GLU A 390 -13.44 -4.88 0.43
N LYS A 391 -12.84 -5.27 -0.70
CA LYS A 391 -13.06 -4.63 -2.01
C LYS A 391 -14.50 -4.72 -2.51
N LYS A 392 -15.24 -5.77 -2.15
CA LYS A 392 -16.65 -5.95 -2.52
C LYS A 392 -17.61 -5.10 -1.70
N LYS A 393 -17.25 -4.77 -0.46
CA LYS A 393 -18.09 -4.04 0.49
C LYS A 393 -18.70 -2.74 -0.07
N PRO A 394 -17.93 -1.81 -0.67
CA PRO A 394 -18.51 -0.57 -1.21
C PRO A 394 -19.51 -0.84 -2.34
N TYR A 395 -19.19 -1.77 -3.25
CA TYR A 395 -20.10 -2.18 -4.33
C TYR A 395 -21.40 -2.79 -3.81
N THR A 396 -21.34 -3.60 -2.74
CA THR A 396 -22.55 -4.14 -2.11
C THR A 396 -23.42 -3.03 -1.52
N HIS A 397 -22.83 -2.05 -0.84
CA HIS A 397 -23.58 -0.89 -0.32
C HIS A 397 -24.24 -0.08 -1.44
N ILE A 398 -23.51 0.19 -2.52
CA ILE A 398 -24.04 0.94 -3.68
C ILE A 398 -25.24 0.20 -4.31
N LEU A 399 -25.09 -1.12 -4.50
CA LEU A 399 -26.13 -1.97 -5.06
C LEU A 399 -27.38 -2.02 -4.16
N GLU A 400 -27.20 -2.12 -2.85
CA GLU A 400 -28.31 -2.08 -1.88
C GLU A 400 -28.99 -0.70 -1.86
N GLY A 401 -28.21 0.38 -1.99
CA GLY A 401 -28.72 1.74 -2.12
C GLY A 401 -29.63 1.91 -3.32
N TYR A 402 -29.18 1.51 -4.52
CA TYR A 402 -30.01 1.60 -5.73
C TYR A 402 -31.27 0.73 -5.66
N LYS A 403 -31.18 -0.49 -5.08
CA LYS A 403 -32.36 -1.33 -4.85
C LYS A 403 -33.37 -0.64 -3.92
N THR A 404 -32.87 -0.02 -2.86
CA THR A 404 -33.69 0.73 -1.90
C THR A 404 -34.34 1.93 -2.56
N PHE A 405 -33.61 2.72 -3.34
CA PHE A 405 -34.17 3.84 -4.10
C PHE A 405 -35.23 3.42 -5.12
N SER A 406 -35.03 2.30 -5.83
CA SER A 406 -36.05 1.73 -6.72
C SER A 406 -37.35 1.41 -5.95
N MET A 407 -37.24 0.78 -4.77
CA MET A 407 -38.41 0.47 -3.93
C MET A 407 -39.07 1.73 -3.36
N LEU A 408 -38.27 2.70 -2.91
CA LEU A 408 -38.76 3.98 -2.38
C LEU A 408 -39.52 4.75 -3.44
N SER A 409 -39.00 4.86 -4.67
CA SER A 409 -39.70 5.53 -5.77
C SER A 409 -41.07 4.88 -6.01
N THR A 410 -41.13 3.54 -6.04
CA THR A 410 -42.41 2.82 -6.14
C THR A 410 -43.36 3.12 -4.98
N LYS A 411 -42.86 3.12 -3.75
CA LYS A 411 -43.66 3.35 -2.56
C LYS A 411 -44.19 4.79 -2.49
N ILE A 412 -43.38 5.76 -2.89
CA ILE A 412 -43.74 7.18 -2.98
C ILE A 412 -44.92 7.36 -3.92
N TYR A 413 -44.82 6.89 -5.17
CA TYR A 413 -45.91 7.13 -6.14
C TYR A 413 -47.20 6.43 -5.72
N LYS A 414 -47.13 5.22 -5.14
CA LYS A 414 -48.33 4.50 -4.67
C LYS A 414 -49.00 5.24 -3.52
N THR A 415 -48.21 5.70 -2.56
CA THR A 415 -48.72 6.50 -1.44
C THR A 415 -49.35 7.80 -1.94
N TYR A 416 -48.70 8.44 -2.92
CA TYR A 416 -49.23 9.64 -3.55
C TYR A 416 -50.53 9.37 -4.31
N GLU A 417 -50.61 8.26 -5.05
CA GLU A 417 -51.81 7.82 -5.78
C GLU A 417 -53.00 7.59 -4.84
N ASP A 418 -52.78 6.87 -3.75
CA ASP A 418 -53.79 6.59 -2.73
C ASP A 418 -54.32 7.87 -2.07
N VAL A 419 -53.42 8.82 -1.78
CA VAL A 419 -53.82 10.12 -1.23
C VAL A 419 -54.57 10.95 -2.29
N LEU A 420 -54.05 11.04 -3.51
CA LEU A 420 -54.64 11.88 -4.56
C LEU A 420 -56.05 11.43 -4.98
N THR A 421 -56.35 10.13 -4.86
CA THR A 421 -57.68 9.57 -5.11
C THR A 421 -58.68 9.90 -4.00
N SER A 422 -58.22 9.97 -2.74
CA SER A 422 -59.06 10.23 -1.57
C SER A 422 -59.36 11.72 -1.32
N ILE A 423 -58.44 12.62 -1.67
CA ILE A 423 -58.59 14.06 -1.41
C ILE A 423 -59.40 14.79 -2.50
N ARG A 424 -60.07 15.90 -2.11
CA ARG A 424 -60.88 16.75 -3.01
C ARG A 424 -60.24 18.11 -3.30
N ARG A 425 -59.41 18.61 -2.39
CA ARG A 425 -58.71 19.90 -2.50
C ARG A 425 -57.21 19.68 -2.45
N GLY A 426 -56.43 20.45 -3.20
CA GLY A 426 -54.97 20.32 -3.21
C GLY A 426 -54.33 20.56 -1.85
N LYS A 427 -54.93 21.42 -1.01
CA LYS A 427 -54.47 21.66 0.37
C LYS A 427 -54.53 20.42 1.27
N GLU A 428 -55.38 19.44 0.96
CA GLU A 428 -55.53 18.20 1.75
C GLU A 428 -54.36 17.20 1.52
N ILE A 429 -53.39 17.55 0.67
CA ILE A 429 -52.17 16.75 0.43
C ILE A 429 -51.26 16.64 1.66
N GLU A 430 -51.54 17.39 2.74
CA GLU A 430 -50.88 17.24 4.05
C GLU A 430 -50.92 15.78 4.55
N SER A 431 -51.95 15.01 4.20
CA SER A 431 -52.01 13.57 4.49
C SER A 431 -50.87 12.77 3.84
N PHE A 432 -50.44 13.14 2.63
CA PHE A 432 -49.26 12.57 1.99
C PHE A 432 -47.99 13.00 2.72
N GLU A 433 -47.86 14.28 3.12
CA GLU A 433 -46.69 14.76 3.89
C GLU A 433 -46.52 13.98 5.20
N ILE A 434 -47.62 13.70 5.91
CA ILE A 434 -47.63 12.88 7.14
C ILE A 434 -47.21 11.44 6.85
N LEU A 435 -47.74 10.81 5.80
CA LEU A 435 -47.38 9.43 5.44
C LEU A 435 -45.93 9.33 4.95
N TYR A 436 -45.47 10.33 4.21
CA TYR A 436 -44.11 10.45 3.71
C TYR A 436 -43.12 10.59 4.88
N SER A 437 -43.31 11.61 5.73
CA SER A 437 -42.46 11.87 6.91
C SER A 437 -42.42 10.70 7.89
N LYS A 438 -43.50 9.90 7.97
CA LYS A 438 -43.52 8.72 8.84
C LYS A 438 -42.83 7.50 8.24
N ASN A 439 -43.02 7.22 6.95
CA ASN A 439 -42.73 5.90 6.37
C ASN A 439 -41.66 5.89 5.27
N ILE A 440 -41.27 7.05 4.74
CA ILE A 440 -40.41 7.19 3.57
C ILE A 440 -39.27 8.15 3.87
N GLY A 441 -39.58 9.35 4.36
CA GLY A 441 -38.62 10.42 4.68
C GLY A 441 -37.42 9.93 5.51
N PRO A 442 -37.63 9.24 6.66
CA PRO A 442 -36.52 8.78 7.49
C PRO A 442 -35.60 7.78 6.79
N VAL A 443 -36.16 6.92 5.94
CA VAL A 443 -35.37 5.93 5.17
C VAL A 443 -34.58 6.62 4.07
N LEU A 444 -35.21 7.55 3.35
CA LEU A 444 -34.54 8.31 2.30
C LEU A 444 -33.41 9.17 2.87
N GLN A 445 -33.69 9.91 3.94
CA GLN A 445 -32.71 10.76 4.63
C GLN A 445 -31.55 9.92 5.18
N GLY A 446 -31.83 8.82 5.88
CA GLY A 446 -30.79 7.94 6.41
C GLY A 446 -29.88 7.40 5.31
N LEU A 447 -30.45 6.99 4.18
CA LEU A 447 -29.67 6.49 3.04
C LEU A 447 -28.82 7.59 2.39
N ILE A 448 -29.36 8.81 2.23
CA ILE A 448 -28.63 9.97 1.70
C ILE A 448 -27.44 10.33 2.61
N LEU A 449 -27.67 10.40 3.93
CA LEU A 449 -26.63 10.75 4.89
C LEU A 449 -25.51 9.69 4.94
N GLU A 450 -25.87 8.40 5.00
CA GLU A 450 -24.87 7.32 4.97
C GLU A 450 -24.10 7.31 3.65
N THR A 451 -24.79 7.51 2.52
CA THR A 451 -24.14 7.61 1.20
C THR A 451 -23.17 8.78 1.14
N HIS A 452 -23.54 9.93 1.69
CA HIS A 452 -22.65 11.10 1.75
C HIS A 452 -21.42 10.86 2.62
N LYS A 453 -21.60 10.18 3.76
CA LYS A 453 -20.49 9.78 4.63
C LYS A 453 -19.52 8.85 3.89
N GLN A 454 -20.03 7.81 3.23
CA GLN A 454 -19.22 6.90 2.43
C GLN A 454 -18.48 7.63 1.30
N TYR A 455 -19.17 8.54 0.59
CA TYR A 455 -18.54 9.39 -0.43
C TYR A 455 -17.32 10.14 0.13
N LYS A 456 -17.44 10.77 1.30
CA LYS A 456 -16.34 11.49 1.96
C LYS A 456 -15.18 10.58 2.39
N GLU A 457 -15.47 9.36 2.81
CA GLU A 457 -14.44 8.36 3.14
C GLU A 457 -13.63 7.94 1.90
N PHE A 458 -14.28 7.84 0.74
CA PHE A 458 -13.64 7.42 -0.51
C PHE A 458 -13.07 8.57 -1.35
N GLU A 459 -13.46 9.82 -1.10
CA GLU A 459 -12.99 11.00 -1.86
C GLU A 459 -11.45 11.08 -1.94
N VAL A 460 -10.76 10.70 -0.85
CA VAL A 460 -9.30 10.71 -0.78
C VAL A 460 -8.69 9.36 -1.15
N SER A 461 -9.34 8.25 -0.79
CA SER A 461 -8.76 6.91 -0.90
C SER A 461 -8.99 6.25 -2.26
N ASP A 462 -10.18 6.38 -2.83
CA ASP A 462 -10.54 5.81 -4.14
C ASP A 462 -11.54 6.72 -4.88
N PRO A 463 -11.05 7.61 -5.76
CA PRO A 463 -11.89 8.54 -6.52
C PRO A 463 -12.93 7.84 -7.43
N ILE A 464 -12.67 6.61 -7.87
CA ILE A 464 -13.60 5.88 -8.74
C ILE A 464 -14.81 5.42 -7.93
N ILE A 465 -14.57 4.89 -6.73
CA ILE A 465 -15.65 4.49 -5.82
C ILE A 465 -16.41 5.71 -5.32
N ALA A 466 -15.70 6.82 -5.01
CA ALA A 466 -16.33 8.07 -4.59
C ALA A 466 -17.35 8.56 -5.63
N ARG A 467 -16.98 8.60 -6.92
CA ARG A 467 -17.90 8.97 -8.00
C ARG A 467 -19.17 8.12 -8.05
N LYS A 468 -19.08 6.82 -7.74
CA LYS A 468 -20.27 5.94 -7.70
C LYS A 468 -21.19 6.26 -6.53
N PHE A 469 -20.64 6.61 -5.37
CA PHE A 469 -21.44 7.10 -4.24
C PHE A 469 -22.06 8.47 -4.54
N GLU A 470 -21.36 9.34 -5.26
CA GLU A 470 -21.91 10.63 -5.72
C GLU A 470 -23.12 10.42 -6.64
N GLU A 471 -23.01 9.53 -7.61
CA GLU A 471 -24.13 9.18 -8.50
C GLU A 471 -25.33 8.58 -7.74
N LEU A 472 -25.06 7.77 -6.71
CA LEU A 472 -26.09 7.24 -5.83
C LEU A 472 -26.75 8.36 -5.02
N LEU A 473 -25.97 9.31 -4.51
CA LEU A 473 -26.45 10.46 -3.76
C LEU A 473 -27.37 11.34 -4.63
N GLU A 474 -26.96 11.61 -5.88
CA GLU A 474 -27.76 12.36 -6.84
C GLU A 474 -29.10 11.69 -7.12
N GLN A 475 -29.11 10.35 -7.26
CA GLN A 475 -30.35 9.60 -7.42
C GLN A 475 -31.29 9.78 -6.22
N GLY A 476 -30.75 9.78 -5.00
CA GLY A 476 -31.50 10.07 -3.77
C GLY A 476 -32.08 11.48 -3.76
N LYS A 477 -31.28 12.49 -4.14
CA LYS A 477 -31.72 13.89 -4.26
C LYS A 477 -32.89 14.03 -5.24
N ARG A 478 -32.78 13.45 -6.43
CA ARG A 478 -33.85 13.46 -7.45
C ARG A 478 -35.16 12.84 -6.96
N ILE A 479 -35.11 11.80 -6.12
CA ILE A 479 -36.29 11.19 -5.50
C ILE A 479 -36.91 12.11 -4.44
N GLY A 480 -36.08 12.79 -3.65
CA GLY A 480 -36.52 13.79 -2.67
C GLY A 480 -37.19 15.00 -3.35
N GLU A 481 -36.56 15.54 -4.39
CA GLU A 481 -37.11 16.62 -5.23
C GLU A 481 -38.47 16.23 -5.82
N MET A 482 -38.59 15.03 -6.38
CA MET A 482 -39.87 14.53 -6.92
C MET A 482 -40.96 14.55 -5.84
N SER A 483 -40.64 14.14 -4.61
CA SER A 483 -41.58 14.10 -3.49
C SER A 483 -41.98 15.51 -3.03
N SER A 484 -41.05 16.46 -3.05
CA SER A 484 -41.34 17.89 -2.82
C SER A 484 -42.25 18.47 -3.91
N ASP A 485 -41.96 18.18 -5.18
CA ASP A 485 -42.76 18.61 -6.32
C ASP A 485 -44.19 18.06 -6.28
N MET A 486 -44.36 16.80 -5.87
CA MET A 486 -45.68 16.17 -5.65
C MET A 486 -46.55 17.02 -4.72
N VAL A 487 -45.98 17.52 -3.63
CA VAL A 487 -46.67 18.36 -2.66
C VAL A 487 -46.94 19.75 -3.24
N THR A 488 -45.91 20.43 -3.73
CA THR A 488 -46.01 21.84 -4.14
C THR A 488 -46.95 22.00 -5.33
N MET A 489 -46.85 21.13 -6.34
CA MET A 489 -47.73 21.16 -7.52
C MET A 489 -49.17 20.79 -7.17
N THR A 490 -49.38 19.90 -6.20
CA THR A 490 -50.74 19.55 -5.75
C THR A 490 -51.35 20.69 -4.94
N LYS A 491 -50.59 21.33 -4.03
CA LYS A 491 -51.06 22.49 -3.24
C LYS A 491 -51.52 23.65 -4.13
N LYS A 492 -50.87 23.87 -5.28
CA LYS A 492 -51.26 24.89 -6.28
C LYS A 492 -52.65 24.62 -6.89
N VAL A 493 -53.16 23.39 -6.84
CA VAL A 493 -54.48 23.04 -7.38
C VAL A 493 -55.57 23.21 -6.33
N ASN A 494 -56.30 24.33 -6.37
CA ASN A 494 -57.37 24.63 -5.41
C ASN A 494 -58.44 23.52 -5.30
N ARG A 495 -58.91 22.97 -6.43
CA ARG A 495 -59.89 21.85 -6.46
C ARG A 495 -59.41 20.76 -7.41
N LEU A 496 -59.26 19.55 -6.89
CA LEU A 496 -58.84 18.37 -7.66
C LEU A 496 -60.03 17.82 -8.45
N ARG A 497 -60.27 18.41 -9.63
CA ARG A 497 -61.18 17.87 -10.64
C ARG A 497 -60.52 16.68 -11.35
N LYS A 498 -61.33 15.82 -11.97
CA LYS A 498 -60.87 14.62 -12.71
C LYS A 498 -59.67 14.91 -13.64
N LYS A 499 -59.77 15.95 -14.48
CA LYS A 499 -58.70 16.38 -15.40
C LYS A 499 -57.37 16.71 -14.69
N ASN A 500 -57.42 17.48 -13.59
CA ASN A 500 -56.20 17.88 -12.87
C ASN A 500 -55.58 16.70 -12.12
N ARG A 501 -56.42 15.83 -11.55
CA ARG A 501 -55.98 14.60 -10.89
C ARG A 501 -55.27 13.69 -11.89
N GLU A 502 -55.86 13.44 -13.05
CA GLU A 502 -55.25 12.62 -14.11
C GLU A 502 -53.94 13.24 -14.62
N ARG A 503 -53.88 14.57 -14.77
CA ARG A 503 -52.65 15.27 -15.16
C ARG A 503 -51.52 15.05 -14.16
N LEU A 504 -51.77 15.32 -12.88
CA LEU A 504 -50.78 15.15 -11.82
C LEU A 504 -50.36 13.69 -11.68
N MET A 505 -51.32 12.77 -11.74
CA MET A 505 -51.06 11.34 -11.66
C MET A 505 -50.14 10.89 -12.80
N LYS A 506 -50.47 11.22 -14.05
CA LYS A 506 -49.67 10.85 -15.22
C LYS A 506 -48.25 11.40 -15.14
N LEU A 507 -48.09 12.66 -14.70
CA LEU A 507 -46.79 13.30 -14.56
C LEU A 507 -45.90 12.58 -13.53
N PHE A 508 -46.43 12.36 -12.33
CA PHE A 508 -45.63 11.79 -11.23
C PHE A 508 -45.45 10.28 -11.34
N ILE A 509 -46.39 9.55 -11.94
CA ILE A 509 -46.17 8.14 -12.30
C ILE A 509 -45.04 8.03 -13.32
N LYS A 510 -45.06 8.83 -14.40
CA LYS A 510 -43.99 8.81 -15.42
C LYS A 510 -42.63 9.11 -14.79
N ARG A 511 -42.54 10.17 -13.97
CA ARG A 511 -41.28 10.57 -13.31
C ARG A 511 -40.80 9.50 -12.33
N SER A 512 -41.68 8.91 -11.53
CA SER A 512 -41.31 7.85 -10.60
C SER A 512 -40.88 6.57 -11.31
N LEU A 513 -41.54 6.18 -12.40
CA LEU A 513 -41.14 5.01 -13.18
C LEU A 513 -39.76 5.23 -13.81
N PHE A 514 -39.50 6.42 -14.35
CA PHE A 514 -38.18 6.78 -14.86
C PHE A 514 -37.08 6.68 -13.80
N LEU A 515 -37.30 7.22 -12.59
CA LEU A 515 -36.33 7.12 -11.48
C LEU A 515 -36.15 5.68 -10.99
N GLN A 516 -37.23 4.89 -10.98
CA GLN A 516 -37.16 3.47 -10.66
C GLN A 516 -36.34 2.69 -11.69
N GLU A 517 -36.58 2.89 -12.98
CA GLU A 517 -35.85 2.23 -14.06
C GLU A 517 -34.37 2.61 -14.04
N THR A 518 -34.07 3.90 -13.86
CA THR A 518 -32.69 4.39 -13.68
C THR A 518 -32.01 3.68 -12.50
N SER A 519 -32.69 3.57 -11.36
CA SER A 519 -32.14 2.87 -10.18
C SER A 519 -31.92 1.38 -10.44
N LYS A 520 -32.83 0.72 -11.17
CA LYS A 520 -32.69 -0.70 -11.54
C LYS A 520 -31.54 -0.93 -12.52
N ALA A 521 -31.40 -0.06 -13.52
CA ALA A 521 -30.32 -0.12 -14.49
C ALA A 521 -28.95 0.01 -13.80
N LYS A 522 -28.78 1.04 -12.96
CA LYS A 522 -27.55 1.22 -12.19
C LYS A 522 -27.28 0.10 -11.18
N ALA A 523 -28.32 -0.46 -10.55
CA ALA A 523 -28.19 -1.63 -9.69
C ALA A 523 -27.72 -2.87 -10.47
N HIS A 524 -28.21 -3.05 -11.70
CA HIS A 524 -27.79 -4.14 -12.58
C HIS A 524 -26.33 -3.99 -12.99
N GLU A 525 -25.93 -2.79 -13.43
CA GLU A 525 -24.54 -2.46 -13.77
C GLU A 525 -23.58 -2.72 -12.59
N THR A 526 -23.89 -2.16 -11.42
CA THR A 526 -23.10 -2.39 -10.19
C THR A 526 -23.06 -3.88 -9.83
N GLY A 527 -24.15 -4.61 -10.08
CA GLY A 527 -24.23 -6.06 -9.86
C GLY A 527 -23.34 -6.86 -10.81
N LEU A 528 -23.16 -6.41 -12.05
CA LEU A 528 -22.21 -7.01 -12.99
C LEU A 528 -20.77 -6.74 -12.56
N GLU A 529 -20.45 -5.53 -12.16
CA GLU A 529 -19.12 -5.19 -11.64
C GLU A 529 -18.77 -6.01 -10.40
N LEU A 530 -19.71 -6.15 -9.45
CA LEU A 530 -19.55 -6.98 -8.26
C LEU A 530 -19.28 -8.45 -8.60
N LYS A 531 -19.89 -8.96 -9.68
CA LYS A 531 -19.64 -10.32 -10.21
C LYS A 531 -18.30 -10.43 -10.93
N ASN A 532 -17.82 -9.34 -11.53
CA ASN A 532 -16.52 -9.28 -12.22
C ASN A 532 -15.35 -9.17 -11.24
N LEU A 533 -15.60 -8.70 -10.01
CA LEU A 533 -14.69 -8.84 -8.88
C LEU A 533 -14.61 -10.33 -8.45
N LYS A 534 -13.96 -11.16 -9.27
CA LYS A 534 -13.62 -12.56 -8.96
C LYS A 534 -12.12 -12.71 -8.72
N LEU A 535 -11.78 -13.79 -8.00
CA LEU A 535 -10.42 -14.26 -7.69
C LEU A 535 -9.57 -14.45 -8.93
#